data_AF-A0A832J380-F1
#
_entry.id   AF-A0A832J380-F1
#
_cell.length_a   1.000
_cell.length_b   1.000
_cell.length_c   1.000
_cell.angle_alpha   90.00
_cell.angle_beta   90.00
_cell.angle_gamma   90.00
#
_symmetry.space_group_name_H-M   'P 1'
#
loop_
_entity.id
_entity.type
_entity.pdbx_description
1 polymer ?
#
loop_
_entity_poly.entity_id
_entity_poly.type
_entity_poly.pdbx_seq_one_letter_code
_entity_poly.pdbx_strand_id
1 'polypeptide(L)'
;QNGISLNLLIEIEILKQRNYLWSKQVATLVQRYQITYQPLTKHYVLNNLNSDLEFQFASLESLLMVVAVLRDFPLLDYSLLEAEASYRGDIRIVVDRSSFPVPLRLMSYFSADWHLVSDWFSWPLLP
;
A
#
# COMPACT_ATOMS: atom_id res chain seq x y z
N GLN A 1 -7.63 -26.56 4.40
CA GLN A 1 -8.50 -25.58 5.06
C GLN A 1 -8.02 -24.21 4.61
N ASN A 2 -8.82 -23.49 3.84
CA ASN A 2 -8.36 -22.32 3.10
C ASN A 2 -8.22 -21.13 4.05
N GLY A 3 -6.99 -20.66 4.26
CA GLY A 3 -6.74 -19.41 4.97
C GLY A 3 -7.42 -18.25 4.24
N ILE A 4 -7.93 -17.28 4.99
CA ILE A 4 -8.42 -16.03 4.41
C ILE A 4 -7.20 -15.23 3.99
N SER A 5 -7.22 -14.71 2.76
CA SER A 5 -6.19 -13.80 2.26
C SER A 5 -6.74 -12.38 2.24
N LEU A 6 -5.93 -11.44 2.71
CA LEU A 6 -6.22 -10.01 2.77
C LEU A 6 -5.23 -9.29 1.85
N ASN A 7 -5.73 -8.57 0.85
CA ASN A 7 -4.86 -7.75 0.01
C ASN A 7 -4.77 -6.33 0.58
N LEU A 8 -3.55 -5.81 0.68
CA LEU A 8 -3.24 -4.44 1.03
C LEU A 8 -2.65 -3.72 -0.19
N LEU A 9 -3.12 -2.52 -0.44
CA LEU A 9 -2.58 -1.59 -1.42
C LEU A 9 -1.91 -0.45 -0.67
N ILE A 10 -0.66 -0.16 -1.01
CA ILE A 10 0.00 1.07 -0.61
C ILE A 10 0.04 1.95 -1.85
N GLU A 11 -0.74 3.02 -1.83
CA GLU A 11 -0.88 3.95 -2.93
C GLU A 11 -0.03 5.18 -2.64
N ILE A 12 0.79 5.56 -3.61
CA ILE A 12 1.72 6.69 -3.50
C ILE A 12 1.52 7.59 -4.71
N GLU A 13 1.37 8.89 -4.46
CA GLU A 13 1.23 9.92 -5.48
C GLU A 13 2.31 10.98 -5.30
N ILE A 14 2.94 11.36 -6.40
CA ILE A 14 3.93 12.44 -6.43
C ILE A 14 3.36 13.59 -7.24
N LEU A 15 3.26 14.75 -6.60
CA LEU A 15 2.63 15.95 -7.15
C LEU A 15 3.65 17.08 -7.21
N LYS A 16 3.79 17.72 -8.37
CA LYS A 16 4.52 18.98 -8.52
C LYS A 16 3.63 20.13 -8.05
N GLN A 17 4.08 20.86 -7.03
CA GLN A 17 3.37 22.03 -6.52
C GLN A 17 3.51 23.21 -7.49
N ARG A 18 2.44 23.98 -7.67
CA ARG A 18 2.39 25.16 -8.54
C ARG A 18 1.65 26.29 -7.83
N ASN A 19 2.22 27.48 -7.80
CA ASN A 19 1.71 28.61 -7.00
C ASN A 19 0.34 29.15 -7.45
N TYR A 20 0.02 29.04 -8.75
CA TYR A 20 -1.18 29.65 -9.35
C TYR A 20 -2.01 28.68 -10.21
N LEU A 21 -1.64 27.40 -10.23
CA LEU A 21 -2.31 26.35 -11.01
C LEU A 21 -2.49 25.11 -10.15
N TRP A 22 -3.41 24.24 -10.55
CA TRP A 22 -3.56 22.91 -9.97
C TRP A 22 -2.22 22.16 -9.96
N SER A 23 -1.94 21.47 -8.86
CA SER A 23 -0.78 20.59 -8.76
C SER A 23 -0.79 19.58 -9.91
N LYS A 24 0.38 19.36 -10.51
CA LYS A 24 0.51 18.40 -11.61
C LYS A 24 0.96 17.06 -11.04
N GLN A 25 0.22 15.99 -11.33
CA GLN A 25 0.65 14.63 -11.03
C GLN A 25 1.87 14.26 -11.88
N VAL A 26 2.91 13.78 -11.21
CA VAL A 26 4.22 13.45 -11.76
C VAL A 26 4.35 11.94 -11.88
N ALA A 27 3.99 11.22 -10.80
CA ALA A 27 4.04 9.78 -10.75
C ALA A 27 2.94 9.25 -9.81
N THR A 28 2.51 8.01 -10.08
CA THR A 28 1.65 7.22 -9.19
C THR A 28 2.19 5.82 -9.12
N LEU A 29 2.29 5.29 -7.90
CA LEU A 29 2.79 3.96 -7.63
C LEU A 29 1.81 3.22 -6.74
N VAL A 30 1.67 1.91 -6.99
CA VAL A 30 0.84 1.03 -6.15
C VAL A 30 1.65 -0.21 -5.81
N GLN A 31 1.93 -0.40 -4.53
CA GLN A 31 2.44 -1.66 -4.00
C GLN A 31 1.28 -2.53 -3.55
N ARG A 32 1.32 -3.81 -3.93
CA ARG A 32 0.28 -4.79 -3.66
C ARG A 32 0.89 -5.88 -2.79
N TYR A 33 0.35 -6.01 -1.59
CA TYR A 33 0.71 -7.07 -0.67
C TYR A 33 -0.48 -7.98 -0.46
N GLN A 34 -0.22 -9.27 -0.32
CA GLN A 34 -1.20 -10.24 0.13
C GLN A 34 -0.75 -10.83 1.46
N ILE A 35 -1.64 -10.78 2.45
CA ILE A 35 -1.45 -11.38 3.76
C ILE A 35 -2.32 -12.62 3.85
N THR A 36 -1.73 -13.76 4.18
CA THR A 36 -2.46 -15.02 4.36
C THR A 36 -2.11 -15.63 5.71
N TYR A 37 -3.11 -16.06 6.46
CA TYR A 37 -2.89 -16.85 7.68
C TYR A 37 -2.90 -18.35 7.34
N GLN A 38 -1.87 -19.08 7.77
CA GLN A 38 -1.75 -20.52 7.59
C GLN A 38 -2.10 -21.25 8.91
N PRO A 39 -3.29 -21.87 9.03
CA PRO A 39 -3.73 -22.46 10.30
C PRO A 39 -2.90 -23.66 10.76
N LEU A 40 -2.30 -24.39 9.81
CA LEU A 40 -1.52 -25.60 10.10
C LEU A 40 -0.18 -25.27 10.79
N THR A 41 0.52 -24.28 10.26
CA THR A 41 1.83 -23.82 10.75
C THR A 41 1.73 -22.68 11.75
N LYS A 42 0.54 -22.06 11.89
CA LYS A 42 0.29 -20.88 12.72
C LYS A 42 1.20 -19.69 12.38
N HIS A 43 1.48 -19.53 11.09
CA HIS A 43 2.26 -18.41 10.57
C HIS A 43 1.43 -17.50 9.68
N TYR A 44 1.86 -16.24 9.62
CA TYR A 44 1.39 -15.26 8.66
C TYR A 44 2.36 -15.21 7.50
N VAL A 45 1.82 -15.22 6.28
CA VAL A 45 2.59 -15.09 5.05
C VAL A 45 2.30 -13.75 4.42
N LEU A 46 3.34 -13.01 4.07
CA LEU A 46 3.28 -11.78 3.31
C LEU A 46 3.86 -12.03 1.92
N ASN A 47 3.04 -11.85 0.90
CA ASN A 47 3.45 -11.89 -0.50
C ASN A 47 3.48 -10.47 -1.07
N ASN A 48 4.63 -10.03 -1.53
CA ASN A 48 4.75 -8.81 -2.34
C ASN A 48 4.42 -9.17 -3.79
N LEU A 49 3.22 -8.82 -4.24
CA LEU A 49 2.71 -9.17 -5.58
C LEU A 49 3.37 -8.36 -6.71
N ASN A 50 4.20 -7.36 -6.39
CA ASN A 50 4.97 -6.62 -7.38
C ASN A 50 6.33 -7.28 -7.68
N SER A 51 6.87 -8.08 -6.75
CA SER A 51 8.21 -8.70 -6.84
C SER A 51 8.21 -10.22 -6.70
N ASP A 52 7.03 -10.82 -6.42
CA ASP A 52 6.84 -12.23 -6.12
C ASP A 52 7.67 -12.74 -4.92
N LEU A 53 8.08 -11.83 -4.03
CA LEU A 53 8.77 -12.18 -2.79
C LEU A 53 7.77 -12.59 -1.70
N GLU A 54 8.07 -13.69 -1.04
CA GLU A 54 7.31 -14.24 0.09
C GLU A 54 8.11 -14.15 1.39
N PHE A 55 7.45 -13.71 2.47
CA PHE A 55 8.02 -13.67 3.81
C PHE A 55 7.06 -14.31 4.82
N GLN A 56 7.61 -15.05 5.78
CA GLN A 56 6.83 -15.72 6.83
C GLN A 56 7.08 -15.08 8.19
N PHE A 57 6.03 -14.92 8.97
CA PHE A 57 6.04 -14.26 10.26
C PHE A 57 5.32 -15.09 11.31
N ALA A 58 5.87 -15.10 12.53
CA ALA A 58 5.26 -15.80 13.67
C ALA A 58 4.03 -15.06 14.23
N SER A 59 3.90 -13.76 13.98
CA SER A 59 2.77 -12.94 14.44
C SER A 59 2.35 -11.91 13.38
N LEU A 60 1.09 -11.48 13.46
CA LEU A 60 0.57 -10.40 12.62
C LEU A 60 1.32 -9.08 12.89
N GLU A 61 1.66 -8.81 14.14
CA GLU A 61 2.40 -7.61 14.53
C GLU A 61 3.76 -7.52 13.84
N SER A 62 4.54 -8.61 13.83
CA SER A 62 5.83 -8.64 13.14
C SER A 62 5.70 -8.42 11.63
N LEU A 63 4.66 -8.98 11.02
CA LEU A 63 4.35 -8.73 9.61
C LEU A 63 4.03 -7.26 9.38
N LEU A 64 3.14 -6.67 10.20
CA LEU A 64 2.72 -5.28 10.05
C LEU A 64 3.89 -4.30 10.23
N MET A 65 4.84 -4.59 11.13
CA MET A 65 6.06 -3.78 11.27
C MET A 65 6.90 -3.75 9.99
N VAL A 66 6.92 -4.84 9.21
CA VAL A 66 7.61 -4.88 7.92
C VAL A 66 6.83 -4.13 6.84
N VAL A 67 5.51 -4.34 6.77
CA VAL A 67 4.64 -3.64 5.80
C VAL A 67 4.62 -2.12 6.04
N ALA A 68 4.73 -1.68 7.30
CA ALA A 68 4.74 -0.27 7.68
C ALA A 68 6.00 0.49 7.21
N VAL A 69 7.06 -0.21 6.81
CA VAL A 69 8.33 0.42 6.42
C VAL A 69 8.66 0.08 4.97
N LEU A 70 8.50 1.06 4.08
CA LEU A 70 8.99 0.96 2.71
C LEU A 70 10.52 1.13 2.70
N ARG A 71 11.26 0.03 2.49
CA ARG A 71 12.73 0.05 2.35
C ARG A 71 13.13 -0.08 0.90
N ASP A 72 14.15 0.68 0.50
CA ASP A 72 14.76 0.66 -0.85
C ASP A 72 13.72 0.71 -1.98
N PHE A 73 12.60 1.40 -1.73
CA PHE A 73 11.51 1.49 -2.67
C PHE A 73 11.84 2.52 -3.77
N PRO A 74 11.91 2.12 -5.05
CA PRO A 74 12.18 3.05 -6.14
C PRO A 74 10.96 3.95 -6.36
N LEU A 75 10.93 5.08 -5.65
CA LEU A 75 9.80 6.00 -5.64
C LEU A 75 9.58 6.67 -7.00
N LEU A 76 10.64 7.21 -7.60
CA LEU A 76 10.66 7.73 -8.96
C LEU A 76 12.11 7.89 -9.43
N ASP A 77 12.28 8.05 -10.73
CA ASP A 77 13.57 8.44 -11.30
C ASP A 77 13.83 9.94 -11.07
N TYR A 78 15.01 10.28 -10.57
CA TYR A 78 15.44 11.67 -10.33
C TYR A 78 15.33 12.54 -11.59
N SER A 79 15.51 11.97 -12.78
CA SER A 79 15.38 12.69 -14.07
C SER A 79 13.98 13.25 -14.33
N LEU A 80 12.96 12.81 -13.58
CA LEU A 80 11.61 13.35 -13.65
C LEU A 80 11.41 14.59 -12.77
N LEU A 81 12.41 14.95 -11.97
CA LEU A 81 12.39 16.11 -11.07
C LEU A 81 13.12 17.31 -11.69
N GLU A 82 12.52 18.49 -11.53
CA GLU A 82 13.09 19.77 -11.91
C GLU A 82 13.73 20.42 -10.67
N ALA A 83 14.97 20.87 -10.77
CA ALA A 83 15.79 21.32 -9.64
C ALA A 83 15.18 22.48 -8.83
N GLU A 84 14.41 23.38 -9.46
CA GLU A 84 13.79 24.54 -8.80
C GLU A 84 12.30 24.33 -8.47
N ALA A 85 11.80 23.10 -8.59
CA ALA A 85 10.41 22.78 -8.30
C ALA A 85 10.22 22.10 -6.94
N SER A 86 9.14 22.48 -6.25
CA SER A 86 8.70 21.80 -5.02
C SER A 86 7.76 20.65 -5.36
N TYR A 87 7.99 19.50 -4.73
CA TYR A 87 7.13 18.33 -4.88
C TYR A 87 6.52 17.95 -3.52
N ARG A 88 5.38 17.27 -3.58
CA ARG A 88 4.72 16.65 -2.45
C ARG A 88 4.50 15.18 -2.77
N GLY A 89 4.93 14.31 -1.86
CA GLY A 89 4.52 12.91 -1.85
C GLY A 89 3.30 12.75 -0.96
N ASP A 90 2.31 12.00 -1.43
CA ASP A 90 1.12 11.60 -0.69
C ASP A 90 1.08 10.06 -0.65
N ILE A 91 0.86 9.46 0.52
CA ILE A 91 0.79 7.99 0.71
C ILE A 91 -0.45 7.62 1.52
N ARG A 92 -1.10 6.52 1.13
CA ARG A 92 -2.15 5.89 1.93
C ARG A 92 -2.12 4.37 1.81
N ILE A 93 -2.75 3.70 2.76
CA ILE A 93 -2.93 2.26 2.79
C ILE A 93 -4.42 1.95 2.63
N VAL A 94 -4.73 0.99 1.76
CA VAL A 94 -6.09 0.56 1.44
C VAL A 94 -6.18 -0.95 1.55
N VAL A 95 -7.19 -1.47 2.24
CA VAL A 95 -7.54 -2.90 2.15
C VAL A 95 -8.36 -3.14 0.88
N ASP A 96 -7.85 -3.95 -0.04
CA ASP A 96 -8.53 -4.30 -1.28
C ASP A 96 -9.56 -5.41 -1.08
N ARG A 97 -10.83 -5.00 -0.92
CA ARG A 97 -11.98 -5.90 -0.76
C ARG A 97 -12.36 -6.65 -2.03
N SER A 98 -11.95 -6.17 -3.20
CA SER A 98 -12.27 -6.84 -4.47
C SER A 98 -11.61 -8.22 -4.56
N SER A 99 -10.56 -8.44 -3.78
CA SER A 99 -9.87 -9.72 -3.63
C SER A 99 -10.56 -10.74 -2.70
N PHE A 100 -11.56 -10.31 -1.92
CA PHE A 100 -12.20 -11.20 -0.95
C PHE A 100 -12.99 -12.32 -1.64
N PRO A 101 -13.07 -13.53 -1.02
CA PRO A 101 -13.99 -14.57 -1.45
C PRO A 101 -15.43 -14.06 -1.52
N VAL A 102 -16.22 -14.57 -2.46
CA VAL A 102 -17.59 -14.06 -2.76
C VAL A 102 -18.46 -13.86 -1.52
N PRO A 103 -18.54 -14.80 -0.55
CA PRO A 103 -19.36 -14.59 0.64
C PRO A 103 -18.88 -13.40 1.50
N LEU A 104 -17.56 -13.28 1.69
CA LEU A 104 -16.96 -12.20 2.49
C LEU A 104 -17.08 -10.85 1.77
N ARG A 105 -16.95 -10.85 0.43
CA ARG A 105 -17.14 -9.65 -0.39
C ARG A 105 -18.55 -9.09 -0.23
N LEU A 106 -19.57 -9.94 -0.28
CA LEU A 106 -20.96 -9.52 -0.05
C LEU A 106 -21.13 -8.88 1.33
N MET A 107 -20.62 -9.53 2.39
CA MET A 107 -20.70 -9.01 3.77
C MET A 107 -19.98 -7.67 3.93
N SER A 108 -18.86 -7.48 3.23
CA SER A 108 -18.09 -6.24 3.32
C SER A 108 -18.83 -5.01 2.79
N TYR A 109 -19.88 -5.16 1.95
CA TYR A 109 -20.70 -4.03 1.51
C TYR A 109 -21.67 -3.53 2.59
N PHE A 110 -21.96 -4.36 3.59
CA PHE A 110 -22.93 -4.06 4.65
C PHE A 110 -22.29 -3.63 5.97
N SER A 111 -20.96 -3.66 6.09
CA SER A 111 -20.24 -3.20 7.29
C SER A 111 -19.17 -2.15 6.94
N ALA A 112 -19.19 -1.04 7.68
CA ALA A 112 -18.21 0.02 7.58
C ALA A 112 -16.80 -0.45 8.01
N ASP A 113 -16.71 -1.48 8.85
CA ASP A 113 -15.45 -2.00 9.41
C ASP A 113 -14.53 -2.58 8.32
N TRP A 114 -15.05 -2.86 7.13
CA TRP A 114 -14.27 -3.34 5.99
C TRP A 114 -13.78 -2.20 5.09
N HIS A 115 -14.23 -0.96 5.29
CA HIS A 115 -13.72 0.23 4.59
C HIS A 115 -12.44 0.74 5.28
N LEU A 116 -11.44 -0.14 5.36
CA LEU A 116 -10.16 0.15 5.98
C LEU A 116 -9.28 0.86 4.97
N VAL A 117 -9.37 2.19 5.01
CA VAL A 117 -8.53 3.12 4.25
C VAL A 117 -7.91 4.07 5.27
N SER A 118 -6.60 4.24 5.21
CA SER A 118 -5.94 5.26 6.01
C SER A 118 -6.21 6.64 5.44
N ASP A 119 -6.06 7.67 6.27
CA ASP A 119 -5.88 9.03 5.76
C ASP A 119 -4.63 9.12 4.88
N TRP A 120 -4.60 10.12 4.01
CA TRP A 120 -3.40 10.48 3.28
C TRP A 120 -2.37 11.08 4.24
N PHE A 121 -1.16 10.54 4.20
CA PHE A 121 0.00 11.16 4.80
C PHE A 121 0.80 11.88 3.71
N SER A 122 1.13 13.14 3.94
CA SER A 122 1.85 13.98 2.99
C SER A 122 3.22 14.36 3.52
N TRP A 123 4.22 14.37 2.64
CA TRP A 123 5.57 14.88 2.96
C TRP A 123 6.12 15.73 1.81
N PRO A 124 6.97 16.73 2.13
CA PRO A 124 7.69 17.47 1.09
C PRO A 124 8.73 16.56 0.43
N LEU A 125 8.83 16.65 -0.89
CA LEU A 125 9.86 15.99 -1.68
C LEU A 125 10.70 17.08 -2.34
N LEU A 126 12.00 17.07 -2.03
CA LEU A 126 12.99 17.93 -2.64
C LEU A 126 13.78 17.09 -3.66
N PRO A 127 14.12 17.65 -4.84
CA PRO A 127 15.12 17.06 -5.72
C PRO A 127 16.44 16.89 -4.95
#